data_AF-A0A939ZCH9-F1
#
_entry.id   AF-A0A939ZCH9-F1
#
_cell.length_a   1.000
_cell.length_b   1.000
_cell.length_c   1.000
_cell.angle_alpha   90.00
_cell.angle_beta   90.00
_cell.angle_gamma   90.00
#
_symmetry.space_group_name_H-M   'P 1'
#
loop_
_entity.id
_entity.type
_entity.pdbx_description
1 polymer ?
#
loop_
_entity_poly.entity_id
_entity_poly.type
_entity_poly.pdbx_seq_one_letter_code
_entity_poly.pdbx_strand_id
1 'polypeptide(L)'
;MYTEKQIDDLADIVVKEAVSRYTKIGPGGFGMVMCGIGPWKVESFPGAGHNYYAIIRAIYRYYAKDKTIGSMTYDGLEWMCSTGAFMIEVDELLIKFIVAFLDAQKNNKAPFEIDAVSLLTKLKDRMTKYSVVIPEYRETYDEFLSRNGKFIEEMYGYKIL
;
A
#
# COMPACT_ATOMS: atom_id res chain seq x y z
N MET A 1 0.33 -10.28 22.95
CA MET A 1 1.30 -9.84 21.93
C MET A 1 1.71 -11.06 21.14
N TYR A 2 1.58 -11.01 19.82
CA TYR A 2 2.00 -12.10 18.93
C TYR A 2 3.50 -12.04 18.67
N THR A 3 4.12 -13.20 18.45
CA THR A 3 5.51 -13.29 17.97
C THR A 3 5.59 -12.88 16.50
N GLU A 4 6.78 -12.52 16.03
CA GLU A 4 7.00 -12.21 14.61
C GLU A 4 6.56 -13.36 13.70
N LYS A 5 6.85 -14.61 14.10
CA LYS A 5 6.41 -15.80 13.36
C LYS A 5 4.88 -15.86 13.26
N GLN A 6 4.16 -15.62 14.35
CA GLN A 6 2.70 -15.65 14.34
C GLN A 6 2.12 -14.56 13.43
N ILE A 7 2.73 -13.37 13.42
CA ILE A 7 2.32 -12.27 12.54
C ILE A 7 2.58 -12.64 11.06
N ASP A 8 3.73 -13.24 10.77
CA ASP A 8 4.07 -13.69 9.42
C ASP A 8 3.16 -14.82 8.94
N ASP A 9 2.81 -15.76 9.82
CA ASP A 9 1.85 -16.84 9.52
C ASP A 9 0.46 -16.25 9.18
N LEU A 10 0.00 -15.23 9.93
CA LEU A 10 -1.25 -14.52 9.64
C LEU A 10 -1.19 -13.76 8.31
N ALA A 11 -0.09 -13.06 8.04
CA ALA A 11 0.14 -12.36 6.78
C ALA A 11 0.13 -13.33 5.58
N ASP A 12 0.74 -14.50 5.72
CA ASP A 12 0.74 -15.53 4.69
C ASP A 12 -0.66 -16.05 4.41
N ILE A 13 -1.51 -16.22 5.44
CA ILE A 13 -2.90 -16.65 5.26
C ILE A 13 -3.70 -15.63 4.44
N VAL A 14 -3.64 -14.34 4.81
CA VAL A 14 -4.44 -13.31 4.12
C VAL A 14 -3.96 -13.06 2.69
N VAL A 15 -2.65 -13.05 2.45
CA VAL A 15 -2.09 -12.89 1.09
C VAL A 15 -2.44 -14.11 0.23
N LYS A 16 -2.28 -15.33 0.76
CA LYS A 16 -2.65 -16.56 0.04
C LYS A 16 -4.11 -16.53 -0.39
N GLU A 17 -4.98 -16.12 0.52
CA GLU A 17 -6.41 -16.08 0.28
C GLU A 17 -6.75 -15.07 -0.82
N ALA A 18 -6.16 -13.87 -0.79
CA ALA A 18 -6.33 -12.88 -1.85
C ALA A 18 -5.81 -13.36 -3.21
N VAL A 19 -4.65 -14.02 -3.24
CA VAL A 19 -4.11 -14.65 -4.46
C VAL A 19 -5.07 -15.70 -5.01
N SER A 20 -5.54 -16.62 -4.15
CA SER A 20 -6.41 -17.72 -4.58
C SER A 20 -7.76 -17.24 -5.14
N ARG A 21 -8.19 -16.05 -4.73
CA ARG A 21 -9.46 -15.45 -5.13
C ARG A 21 -9.31 -14.35 -6.16
N TYR A 22 -8.09 -14.02 -6.60
CA TYR A 22 -7.81 -12.86 -7.45
C TYR A 22 -8.69 -12.82 -8.71
N THR A 23 -8.88 -13.95 -9.38
CA THR A 23 -9.73 -14.04 -10.58
C THR A 23 -11.22 -13.76 -10.32
N LYS A 24 -11.67 -13.87 -9.07
CA LYS A 24 -13.06 -13.65 -8.64
C LYS A 24 -13.27 -12.25 -8.04
N ILE A 25 -12.30 -11.73 -7.29
CA ILE A 25 -12.42 -10.48 -6.53
C ILE A 25 -11.66 -9.32 -7.18
N GLY A 26 -10.81 -9.61 -8.15
CA GLY A 26 -9.99 -8.65 -8.89
C GLY A 26 -8.99 -7.89 -8.01
N PRO A 27 -8.47 -6.76 -8.52
CA PRO A 27 -7.50 -5.89 -7.83
C PRO A 27 -7.95 -5.46 -6.41
N GLY A 28 -9.25 -5.27 -6.22
CA GLY A 28 -9.80 -4.83 -4.93
C GLY A 28 -9.57 -5.81 -3.78
N GLY A 29 -9.41 -7.10 -4.07
CA GLY A 29 -9.01 -8.08 -3.06
C GLY A 29 -7.64 -7.80 -2.46
N PHE A 30 -6.66 -7.55 -3.33
CA PHE A 30 -5.30 -7.19 -2.91
C PHE A 30 -5.29 -5.82 -2.23
N GLY A 31 -6.03 -4.85 -2.76
CA GLY A 31 -6.21 -3.55 -2.13
C GLY A 31 -6.78 -3.65 -0.70
N MET A 32 -7.78 -4.50 -0.47
CA MET A 32 -8.31 -4.74 0.88
C MET A 32 -7.30 -5.39 1.84
N VAL A 33 -6.45 -6.31 1.34
CA VAL A 33 -5.35 -6.87 2.13
C VAL A 33 -4.36 -5.79 2.53
N MET A 34 -3.95 -4.95 1.58
CA MET A 34 -3.04 -3.85 1.87
C MET A 34 -3.64 -2.83 2.83
N CYS A 35 -4.94 -2.53 2.72
CA CYS A 35 -5.63 -1.65 3.66
C CYS A 35 -5.85 -2.28 5.05
N GLY A 36 -5.72 -3.60 5.18
CA GLY A 36 -6.06 -4.32 6.41
C GLY A 36 -7.54 -4.18 6.80
N ILE A 37 -8.46 -4.18 5.83
CA ILE A 37 -9.89 -3.98 6.09
C ILE A 37 -10.55 -5.31 6.50
N GLY A 38 -11.34 -5.28 7.58
CA GLY A 38 -12.13 -6.44 8.02
C GLY A 38 -11.25 -7.68 8.28
N PRO A 39 -11.55 -8.85 7.66
CA PRO A 39 -10.83 -10.10 7.93
C PRO A 39 -9.38 -10.10 7.43
N TRP A 40 -9.00 -9.09 6.66
CA TRP A 40 -7.66 -8.96 6.10
C TRP A 40 -6.68 -8.25 7.05
N LYS A 41 -7.17 -7.77 8.20
CA LYS A 41 -6.36 -7.04 9.17
C LYS A 41 -5.38 -7.98 9.90
N VAL A 42 -4.09 -7.73 9.70
CA VAL A 42 -3.00 -8.36 10.46
C VAL A 42 -2.49 -7.36 11.50
N GLU A 43 -2.46 -7.71 12.78
CA GLU A 43 -1.94 -6.86 13.87
C GLU A 43 -1.05 -7.67 14.83
N SER A 44 -0.06 -7.00 15.44
CA SER A 44 0.80 -7.62 16.46
C SER A 44 0.10 -7.83 17.82
N PHE A 45 -0.93 -7.03 18.09
CA PHE A 45 -1.88 -7.14 19.20
C PHE A 45 -3.10 -6.26 18.88
N PRO A 46 -4.25 -6.43 19.57
CA PRO A 46 -5.44 -5.63 19.29
C PRO A 46 -5.16 -4.12 19.41
N GLY A 47 -5.40 -3.37 18.32
CA GLY A 47 -5.17 -1.93 18.27
C GLY A 47 -3.76 -1.50 17.86
N ALA A 48 -2.86 -2.43 17.54
CA ALA A 48 -1.50 -2.12 17.05
C ALA A 48 -1.49 -1.50 15.64
N GLY A 49 -2.61 -1.56 14.92
CA GLY A 49 -2.70 -1.14 13.53
C GLY A 49 -2.24 -2.23 12.58
N HIS A 50 -2.58 -2.05 11.30
CA HIS A 50 -2.28 -3.03 10.27
C HIS A 50 -0.76 -3.16 10.04
N ASN A 51 -0.24 -4.39 10.15
CA ASN A 51 1.17 -4.68 9.99
C ASN A 51 1.53 -4.85 8.50
N TYR A 52 1.66 -3.72 7.80
CA TYR A 52 2.00 -3.68 6.39
C TYR A 52 3.37 -4.30 6.07
N TYR A 53 4.34 -4.25 7.00
CA TYR A 53 5.63 -4.92 6.81
C TYR A 53 5.47 -6.44 6.70
N ALA A 54 4.62 -7.05 7.52
CA ALA A 54 4.33 -8.48 7.43
C ALA A 54 3.65 -8.84 6.11
N ILE A 55 2.74 -7.99 5.62
CA ILE A 55 2.12 -8.14 4.29
C ILE A 55 3.16 -8.08 3.17
N ILE A 56 4.08 -7.11 3.20
CA ILE A 56 5.16 -7.00 2.20
C ILE A 56 6.05 -8.26 2.22
N ARG A 57 6.43 -8.75 3.40
CA ARG A 57 7.20 -10.00 3.52
C ARG A 57 6.45 -11.19 2.94
N ALA A 58 5.16 -11.33 3.21
CA ALA A 58 4.32 -12.37 2.63
C ALA A 58 4.25 -12.24 1.10
N ILE A 59 4.02 -11.05 0.56
CA ILE A 59 4.04 -10.76 -0.88
C ILE A 59 5.37 -11.20 -1.50
N TYR A 60 6.51 -10.85 -0.89
CA TYR A 60 7.83 -11.26 -1.39
C TYR A 60 8.02 -12.78 -1.37
N ARG A 61 7.57 -13.47 -0.31
CA ARG A 61 7.60 -14.94 -0.24
C ARG A 61 6.76 -15.60 -1.33
N TYR A 62 5.59 -15.05 -1.63
CA TYR A 62 4.74 -15.56 -2.72
C TYR A 62 5.31 -15.22 -4.10
N TYR A 63 5.87 -14.02 -4.27
CA TYR A 63 6.55 -13.61 -5.51
C TYR A 63 7.76 -14.50 -5.86
N ALA A 64 8.46 -15.02 -4.85
CA ALA A 64 9.54 -15.98 -5.07
C ALA A 64 9.06 -17.26 -5.78
N LYS A 65 7.78 -17.62 -5.62
CA LYS A 65 7.15 -18.82 -6.20
C LYS A 65 6.35 -18.52 -7.46
N ASP A 66 5.73 -17.35 -7.53
CA ASP A 66 4.86 -16.94 -8.63
C ASP A 66 5.08 -15.45 -8.95
N LYS A 67 5.60 -15.16 -10.14
CA LYS A 67 5.95 -13.79 -10.54
C LYS A 67 4.73 -12.90 -10.82
N THR A 68 3.55 -13.49 -11.04
CA THR A 68 2.31 -12.73 -11.25
C THR A 68 1.89 -11.96 -9.99
N ILE A 69 2.41 -12.33 -8.82
CA ILE A 69 2.20 -11.61 -7.57
C ILE A 69 2.67 -10.15 -7.65
N GLY A 70 3.70 -9.85 -8.45
CA GLY A 70 4.18 -8.49 -8.65
C GLY A 70 3.12 -7.61 -9.31
N SER A 71 2.48 -8.09 -10.37
CA SER A 71 1.39 -7.36 -11.03
C SER A 71 0.14 -7.28 -10.15
N MET A 72 -0.23 -8.36 -9.44
CA MET A 72 -1.37 -8.32 -8.49
C MET A 72 -1.14 -7.31 -7.36
N THR A 73 0.10 -7.18 -6.89
CA THR A 73 0.51 -6.18 -5.89
C THR A 73 0.33 -4.78 -6.45
N TYR A 74 0.86 -4.51 -7.65
CA TYR A 74 0.71 -3.21 -8.29
C TYR A 74 -0.76 -2.86 -8.54
N ASP A 75 -1.55 -3.80 -9.05
CA ASP A 75 -3.01 -3.64 -9.26
C ASP A 75 -3.73 -3.30 -7.94
N GLY A 76 -3.33 -3.91 -6.82
CA GLY A 76 -3.84 -3.59 -5.48
C GLY A 76 -3.52 -2.16 -5.04
N LEU A 77 -2.29 -1.70 -5.27
CA LEU A 77 -1.87 -0.32 -4.99
C LEU A 77 -2.63 0.67 -5.88
N GLU A 78 -2.80 0.36 -7.17
CA GLU A 78 -3.61 1.19 -8.07
C GLU A 78 -5.08 1.24 -7.65
N TRP A 79 -5.62 0.13 -7.15
CA TRP A 79 -6.96 0.10 -6.59
C TRP A 79 -7.04 1.03 -5.36
N MET A 80 -6.06 1.02 -4.47
CA MET A 80 -5.99 1.97 -3.34
C MET A 80 -5.92 3.42 -3.84
N CYS A 81 -5.13 3.71 -4.87
CA CYS A 81 -5.09 5.03 -5.50
C CYS A 81 -6.45 5.43 -6.09
N SER A 82 -7.27 4.48 -6.55
CA SER A 82 -8.53 4.78 -7.27
C SER A 82 -9.77 4.79 -6.37
N THR A 83 -9.74 4.02 -5.27
CA THR A 83 -10.92 3.73 -4.45
C THR A 83 -10.77 4.12 -2.98
N GLY A 84 -9.57 4.59 -2.58
CA GLY A 84 -9.29 5.06 -1.23
C GLY A 84 -10.42 5.97 -0.74
N ALA A 85 -11.30 5.39 0.06
CA ALA A 85 -12.53 6.02 0.48
C ALA A 85 -12.17 7.13 1.44
N PHE A 86 -12.16 8.40 1.00
CA PHE A 86 -12.15 9.66 1.79
C PHE A 86 -11.41 9.67 3.16
N MET A 87 -10.43 8.80 3.38
CA MET A 87 -9.85 8.51 4.68
C MET A 87 -8.34 8.68 4.55
N ILE A 88 -7.83 9.72 5.20
CA ILE A 88 -6.40 10.06 5.18
C ILE A 88 -5.54 8.90 5.68
N GLU A 89 -6.09 8.04 6.54
CA GLU A 89 -5.44 6.85 7.08
C GLU A 89 -5.14 5.79 6.01
N VAL A 90 -6.02 5.64 5.03
CA VAL A 90 -5.79 4.75 3.88
C VAL A 90 -4.67 5.30 3.01
N ASP A 91 -4.58 6.62 2.89
CA ASP A 91 -3.57 7.31 2.09
C ASP A 91 -2.21 7.29 2.77
N GLU A 92 -2.18 7.45 4.10
CA GLU A 92 -0.98 7.20 4.90
C GLU A 92 -0.49 5.76 4.73
N LEU A 93 -1.39 4.78 4.70
CA LEU A 93 -1.03 3.38 4.50
C LEU A 93 -0.51 3.12 3.08
N LEU A 94 -1.14 3.70 2.06
CA LEU A 94 -0.64 3.67 0.68
C LEU A 94 0.79 4.22 0.59
N ILE A 95 1.04 5.39 1.17
CA ILE A 95 2.39 5.97 1.21
C ILE A 95 3.37 5.06 1.96
N LYS A 96 2.98 4.46 3.08
CA LYS A 96 3.82 3.49 3.81
C LYS A 96 4.20 2.29 2.95
N PHE A 97 3.29 1.75 2.15
CA PHE A 97 3.61 0.70 1.18
C PHE A 97 4.58 1.19 0.11
N ILE A 98 4.28 2.30 -0.56
CA ILE A 98 5.13 2.86 -1.63
C ILE A 98 6.55 3.11 -1.11
N VAL A 99 6.68 3.76 0.04
CA VAL A 99 7.98 4.03 0.69
C VAL A 99 8.72 2.74 1.03
N ALA A 100 8.03 1.72 1.54
CA ALA A 100 8.67 0.45 1.86
C ALA A 100 9.17 -0.28 0.60
N PHE A 101 8.44 -0.24 -0.51
CA PHE A 101 8.91 -0.77 -1.79
C PHE A 101 10.09 0.04 -2.34
N LEU A 102 10.02 1.37 -2.31
CA LEU A 102 11.11 2.25 -2.73
C LEU A 102 12.38 2.05 -1.90
N ASP A 103 12.25 1.87 -0.59
CA ASP A 103 13.38 1.56 0.29
C ASP A 103 14.00 0.20 -0.05
N ALA A 104 13.18 -0.82 -0.27
CA ALA A 104 13.67 -2.11 -0.72
C ALA A 104 14.37 -2.02 -2.09
N GLN A 105 13.84 -1.24 -3.04
CA GLN A 105 14.43 -1.02 -4.36
C GLN A 105 15.79 -0.30 -4.25
N LYS A 106 15.83 0.82 -3.52
CA LYS A 106 17.06 1.61 -3.30
C LYS A 106 18.18 0.78 -2.66
N ASN A 107 17.83 -0.16 -1.79
CA ASN A 107 18.77 -1.03 -1.10
C ASN A 107 19.07 -2.35 -1.84
N ASN A 108 18.61 -2.54 -3.08
CA ASN A 108 18.73 -3.78 -3.86
C ASN A 108 18.18 -5.03 -3.13
N LYS A 109 17.14 -4.84 -2.32
CA LYS A 109 16.44 -5.90 -1.56
C LYS A 109 15.06 -6.22 -2.13
N ALA A 110 14.53 -5.38 -3.02
CA ALA A 110 13.23 -5.61 -3.62
C ALA A 110 13.29 -6.75 -4.66
N PRO A 111 12.40 -7.75 -4.59
CA PRO A 111 12.34 -8.81 -5.59
C PRO A 111 11.65 -8.37 -6.89
N PHE A 112 10.95 -7.24 -6.89
CA PHE A 112 10.36 -6.58 -8.06
C PHE A 112 10.24 -5.07 -7.81
N GLU A 113 10.06 -4.31 -8.88
CA GLU A 113 9.88 -2.86 -8.82
C GLU A 113 8.40 -2.47 -8.95
N ILE A 114 8.04 -1.34 -8.35
CA ILE A 114 6.76 -0.67 -8.58
C ILE A 114 6.97 0.62 -9.36
N ASP A 115 6.01 0.98 -10.22
CA ASP A 115 5.96 2.31 -10.83
C ASP A 115 5.41 3.32 -9.82
N ALA A 116 6.29 3.79 -8.94
CA ALA A 116 5.93 4.76 -7.91
C ALA A 116 5.45 6.09 -8.51
N VAL A 117 6.01 6.53 -9.65
CA VAL A 117 5.61 7.81 -10.28
C VAL A 117 4.14 7.76 -10.68
N SER A 118 3.72 6.68 -11.33
CA SER A 118 2.32 6.47 -11.71
C SER A 118 1.40 6.46 -10.48
N LEU A 119 1.74 5.67 -9.45
CA LEU A 119 0.93 5.58 -8.22
C LEU A 119 0.78 6.92 -7.50
N LEU A 120 1.87 7.67 -7.38
CA LEU A 120 1.92 8.95 -6.67
C LEU A 120 1.19 10.05 -7.46
N THR A 121 1.29 10.02 -8.79
CA THR A 121 0.51 10.92 -9.67
C THR A 121 -0.98 10.65 -9.52
N LYS A 122 -1.41 9.38 -9.56
CA LYS A 122 -2.82 9.00 -9.36
C LYS A 122 -3.35 9.44 -7.99
N LEU A 123 -2.54 9.29 -6.94
CA LEU A 123 -2.89 9.74 -5.59
C LEU A 123 -3.11 11.27 -5.55
N LYS A 124 -2.16 12.04 -6.10
CA LYS A 124 -2.24 13.50 -6.20
C LYS A 124 -3.48 13.94 -6.98
N ASP A 125 -3.73 13.35 -8.15
CA ASP A 125 -4.87 13.71 -9.00
C ASP A 125 -6.19 13.46 -8.28
N ARG A 126 -6.29 12.33 -7.57
CA ARG A 126 -7.47 12.01 -6.77
C ARG A 126 -7.67 13.00 -5.62
N MET A 127 -6.64 13.28 -4.83
CA MET A 127 -6.72 14.24 -3.72
C MET A 127 -7.07 15.64 -4.22
N THR A 128 -6.46 16.08 -5.31
CA THR A 128 -6.76 17.37 -5.96
C THR A 128 -8.23 17.41 -6.38
N LYS A 129 -8.72 16.39 -7.08
CA LYS A 129 -10.13 16.29 -7.47
C LYS A 129 -11.06 16.35 -6.26
N TYR A 130 -10.74 15.65 -5.17
CA TYR A 130 -11.57 15.66 -3.97
C TYR A 130 -11.52 16.97 -3.21
N SER A 131 -10.38 17.67 -3.16
CA SER A 131 -10.27 19.01 -2.55
C SER A 131 -11.12 20.08 -3.26
N VAL A 132 -11.56 19.81 -4.50
CA VAL A 132 -12.51 20.64 -5.24
C VAL A 132 -13.95 20.28 -4.87
N VAL A 133 -14.25 18.99 -4.69
CA VAL A 133 -15.60 18.49 -4.38
C VAL A 133 -15.95 18.69 -2.90
N ILE A 134 -14.97 18.54 -2.00
CA ILE A 134 -15.10 18.64 -0.55
C ILE A 134 -13.99 19.59 -0.06
N PRO A 135 -14.20 20.92 -0.14
CA PRO A 135 -13.17 21.92 0.14
C PRO A 135 -12.57 21.86 1.55
N GLU A 136 -13.30 21.28 2.51
CA GLU A 136 -12.87 21.09 3.90
C GLU A 136 -11.61 20.22 4.01
N TYR A 137 -11.38 19.31 3.06
CA TYR A 137 -10.17 18.47 3.02
C TYR A 137 -8.99 19.12 2.29
N ARG A 138 -9.15 20.30 1.68
CA ARG A 138 -8.10 20.90 0.84
C ARG A 138 -6.82 21.11 1.62
N GLU A 139 -6.89 21.79 2.76
CA GLU A 139 -5.70 22.06 3.58
C GLU A 139 -5.03 20.76 4.04
N THR A 140 -5.82 19.79 4.52
CA THR A 140 -5.30 18.47 4.92
C THR A 140 -4.60 17.74 3.79
N TYR A 141 -5.15 17.75 2.57
CA TYR A 141 -4.54 17.10 1.42
C TYR A 141 -3.32 17.86 0.89
N ASP A 142 -3.33 19.19 0.90
CA ASP A 142 -2.18 20.01 0.51
C ASP A 142 -1.01 19.78 1.46
N GLU A 143 -1.25 19.77 2.78
CA GLU A 143 -0.25 19.44 3.79
C GLU A 143 0.27 18.00 3.63
N PHE A 144 -0.63 17.04 3.41
CA PHE A 144 -0.28 15.64 3.20
C PHE A 144 0.62 15.47 1.96
N LEU A 145 0.22 16.04 0.82
CA LEU A 145 0.98 15.96 -0.42
C LEU A 145 2.32 16.68 -0.28
N SER A 146 2.36 17.86 0.34
CA SER A 146 3.60 18.61 0.55
C SER A 146 4.61 17.83 1.41
N ARG A 147 4.16 17.33 2.56
CA ARG A 147 5.02 16.57 3.50
C ARG A 147 5.57 15.30 2.87
N ASN A 148 4.69 14.48 2.29
CA ASN A 148 5.10 13.20 1.71
C ASN A 148 5.85 13.39 0.38
N GLY A 149 5.46 14.38 -0.42
CA GLY A 149 6.13 14.81 -1.65
C GLY A 149 7.60 15.14 -1.42
N LYS A 150 7.86 16.06 -0.48
CA LYS A 150 9.21 16.47 -0.11
C LYS A 150 10.05 15.29 0.39
N PHE A 151 9.50 14.48 1.30
CA PHE A 151 10.20 13.31 1.84
C PHE A 151 10.59 12.32 0.73
N ILE A 152 9.66 12.01 -0.19
CA ILE A 152 9.92 11.04 -1.25
C ILE A 152 10.94 11.58 -2.27
N GLU A 153 10.87 12.88 -2.60
CA GLU A 153 11.85 13.51 -3.47
C GLU A 153 13.26 13.49 -2.84
N GLU A 154 13.39 13.91 -1.58
CA GLU A 154 14.67 13.97 -0.88
C GLU A 154 15.30 12.58 -0.69
N MET A 155 14.49 11.57 -0.36
CA MET A 155 15.00 10.24 -0.01
C MET A 155 15.15 9.31 -1.21
N TYR A 156 14.32 9.48 -2.25
CA TYR A 156 14.22 8.52 -3.35
C TYR A 156 14.32 9.17 -4.74
N GLY A 157 14.33 10.51 -4.85
CA GLY A 157 14.50 11.22 -6.12
C GLY A 157 13.26 11.27 -7.00
N TYR A 158 12.09 10.87 -6.48
CA TYR A 158 10.83 10.91 -7.24
C TYR A 158 10.08 12.22 -6.96
N LYS A 159 9.86 13.02 -8.00
CA LYS A 159 9.05 14.24 -7.92
C LYS A 159 7.58 13.92 -8.06
N ILE A 160 6.82 14.28 -7.04
CA ILE A 160 5.37 14.05 -6.96
C ILE A 160 4.60 15.36 -7.21
N LEU A 161 5.28 16.49 -7.04
CA LEU A 161 4.70 17.83 -7.08
C LEU A 161 5.45 18.74 -8.04
#